data_AF-S5FWA9-F1
#
_entry.id   AF-S5FWA9-F1
#
_cell.length_a   1.000
_cell.length_b   1.000
_cell.length_c   1.000
_cell.angle_alpha   90.00
_cell.angle_beta   90.00
_cell.angle_gamma   90.00
#
_symmetry.space_group_name_H-M   'P 1'
#
loop_
_entity.id
_entity.type
_entity.pdbx_description
1 polymer ?
#
loop_
_entity_poly.entity_id
_entity_poly.type
_entity_poly.pdbx_seq_one_letter_code
_entity_poly.pdbx_strand_id
1 'polypeptide(L)'
;TTVMLALALKLGLAPVHFWLPEVLQGLELTTGLILSTWQKLAPFALMIQTAPTINSSLLVAIGLLSTLVGGWGGLNQTQLRKILAYSSIAHLGWMVLILQFAPSL
;
A
#
# COMPACT_ATOMS: atom_id res chain seq x y z
N THR A 1 -3.51 -12.54 -11.31
CA THR A 1 -2.54 -11.44 -11.49
C THR A 1 -3.23 -10.10 -11.67
N THR A 2 -4.21 -9.97 -12.59
CA THR A 2 -4.98 -8.73 -12.84
C THR A 2 -5.72 -8.22 -11.60
N VAL A 3 -6.42 -9.11 -10.87
CA VAL A 3 -7.12 -8.77 -9.62
C VAL A 3 -6.14 -8.19 -8.60
N MET A 4 -4.97 -8.82 -8.43
CA MET A 4 -3.97 -8.36 -7.48
C MET A 4 -3.39 -6.98 -7.88
N LEU A 5 -3.07 -6.77 -9.16
CA LEU A 5 -2.62 -5.45 -9.63
C LEU A 5 -3.69 -4.36 -9.45
N ALA A 6 -4.97 -4.69 -9.64
CA ALA A 6 -6.07 -3.76 -9.42
C ALA A 6 -6.22 -3.37 -7.94
N LEU A 7 -6.11 -4.34 -7.03
CA LEU A 7 -6.11 -4.09 -5.60
C LEU A 7 -4.86 -3.32 -5.14
N ALA A 8 -3.68 -3.64 -5.68
CA ALA A 8 -2.45 -2.88 -5.44
C ALA A 8 -2.59 -1.41 -5.86
N LEU A 9 -3.21 -1.14 -7.01
CA LEU A 9 -3.45 0.22 -7.48
C LEU A 9 -4.35 0.98 -6.49
N LYS A 10 -5.47 0.38 -6.07
CA LYS A 10 -6.40 1.01 -5.11
C LYS A 10 -5.75 1.26 -3.75
N LEU A 11 -4.89 0.36 -3.28
CA LEU A 11 -4.18 0.50 -2.00
C LEU A 11 -2.96 1.42 -2.08
N GLY A 12 -2.45 1.71 -3.28
CA GLY A 12 -1.22 2.48 -3.49
C GLY A 12 0.05 1.67 -3.23
N LEU A 13 0.04 0.36 -3.48
CA LEU A 13 1.22 -0.51 -3.36
C LEU A 13 2.16 -0.36 -4.56
N ALA A 14 3.46 -0.59 -4.37
CA ALA A 14 4.42 -0.60 -5.46
C ALA A 14 4.18 -1.80 -6.41
N PRO A 15 4.38 -1.63 -7.73
CA PRO A 15 4.93 -0.46 -8.43
C PRO A 15 3.92 0.64 -8.75
N VAL A 16 2.62 0.45 -8.47
CA VAL A 16 1.52 1.36 -8.83
C VAL A 16 1.21 2.42 -7.77
N HIS A 17 2.22 2.82 -7.01
CA HIS A 17 2.12 3.69 -5.82
C HIS A 17 2.23 5.19 -6.14
N PHE A 18 2.69 5.55 -7.35
CA PHE A 18 3.07 6.93 -7.72
C PHE A 18 1.96 7.97 -7.56
N TRP A 19 0.70 7.56 -7.65
CA TRP A 19 -0.44 8.47 -7.49
C TRP A 19 -0.61 8.97 -6.04
N LEU A 20 -0.26 8.13 -5.06
CA LEU A 20 -0.62 8.37 -3.66
C LEU A 20 0.12 9.58 -3.05
N PRO A 21 1.45 9.77 -3.24
CA PRO A 21 2.15 10.95 -2.73
C PRO A 21 1.65 12.28 -3.30
N GLU A 22 1.37 12.34 -4.60
CA GLU A 22 0.90 13.58 -5.23
C GLU A 22 -0.53 13.92 -4.84
N VAL A 23 -1.42 12.91 -4.77
CA VAL A 23 -2.80 13.11 -4.31
C VAL A 23 -2.83 13.56 -2.85
N LEU A 24 -2.07 12.92 -1.96
CA LEU A 24 -2.02 13.32 -0.54
C LEU A 24 -1.48 14.75 -0.36
N GLN A 25 -0.52 15.18 -1.17
CA GLN A 25 0.00 16.55 -1.09
C GLN A 25 -1.04 17.61 -1.50
N GLY A 26 -1.88 17.30 -2.49
CA GLY A 26 -2.92 18.19 -3.01
C GLY A 26 -4.19 18.27 -2.16
N LEU A 27 -4.35 17.38 -1.18
CA LEU A 27 -5.54 17.32 -0.32
C LEU A 27 -5.37 18.08 1.00
N GLU A 28 -6.51 18.41 1.60
CA GLU A 28 -6.57 18.82 3.01
C GLU A 28 -6.22 17.64 3.93
N LEU A 29 -5.73 17.94 5.16
CA LEU A 29 -5.30 16.88 6.09
C LEU A 29 -6.43 15.94 6.50
N THR A 30 -7.66 16.44 6.64
CA THR A 30 -8.85 15.64 7.00
C THR A 30 -9.21 14.65 5.89
N THR A 31 -9.24 15.11 4.65
CA THR A 31 -9.50 14.25 3.47
C THR A 31 -8.35 13.29 3.23
N GLY A 32 -7.11 13.72 3.43
CA GLY A 32 -5.92 12.86 3.42
C GLY A 32 -5.94 11.77 4.49
N LEU A 33 -6.46 12.07 5.68
CA LEU A 33 -6.64 11.08 6.75
C LEU A 33 -7.68 10.03 6.36
N ILE A 34 -8.83 10.44 5.80
CA ILE A 34 -9.85 9.50 5.31
C ILE A 34 -9.29 8.64 4.17
N LEU A 35 -8.54 9.24 3.24
CA LEU A 35 -7.91 8.51 2.14
C LEU A 35 -6.86 7.50 2.63
N SER A 36 -6.04 7.87 3.61
CA SER A 36 -4.96 7.01 4.12
C SER A 36 -5.42 5.94 5.10
N THR A 37 -6.66 6.02 5.62
CA THR A 37 -7.22 5.06 6.58
C THR A 37 -8.46 4.35 6.04
N TRP A 38 -9.56 5.06 5.89
CA TRP A 38 -10.88 4.51 5.58
C TRP A 38 -10.94 3.86 4.20
N GLN A 39 -10.37 4.51 3.18
CA GLN A 39 -10.40 4.00 1.80
C GLN A 39 -9.58 2.72 1.62
N LYS A 40 -8.66 2.41 2.55
CA LYS A 40 -7.83 1.21 2.49
C LYS A 40 -8.52 -0.03 3.03
N LEU A 41 -9.54 0.11 3.88
CA LEU A 41 -10.18 -1.03 4.58
C LEU A 41 -10.82 -2.03 3.61
N ALA A 42 -11.69 -1.56 2.70
CA ALA A 42 -12.41 -2.44 1.79
C ALA A 42 -11.49 -3.17 0.78
N PRO A 43 -10.56 -2.50 0.08
CA PRO A 43 -9.62 -3.19 -0.81
C PRO A 43 -8.68 -4.15 -0.06
N PHE A 44 -8.29 -3.81 1.17
CA PHE A 44 -7.46 -4.69 1.99
C PHE A 44 -8.22 -5.96 2.40
N ALA A 45 -9.48 -5.86 2.83
CA ALA A 45 -10.31 -7.02 3.14
C ALA A 45 -10.45 -7.99 1.95
N LEU A 46 -10.64 -7.45 0.73
CA LEU A 46 -10.68 -8.27 -0.50
C LEU A 46 -9.32 -8.94 -0.79
N MET A 47 -8.22 -8.26 -0.48
CA MET A 47 -6.89 -8.83 -0.64
C MET A 47 -6.65 -10.00 0.33
N ILE A 48 -7.11 -9.90 1.58
CA ILE A 48 -7.05 -11.02 2.55
C ILE A 48 -7.82 -12.23 2.02
N GLN A 49 -9.06 -12.03 1.56
CA GLN A 49 -9.91 -13.12 1.08
C GLN A 49 -9.35 -13.82 -0.18
N THR A 50 -8.66 -13.06 -1.04
CA THR A 50 -8.11 -13.59 -2.30
C THR A 50 -6.65 -14.06 -2.17
N ALA A 51 -5.94 -13.69 -1.11
CA ALA A 51 -4.53 -14.04 -0.88
C ALA A 51 -4.23 -15.55 -1.04
N PRO A 52 -5.04 -16.49 -0.52
CA PRO A 52 -4.76 -17.93 -0.66
C PRO A 52 -4.79 -18.42 -2.12
N THR A 53 -5.46 -17.70 -3.02
CA THR A 53 -5.61 -18.06 -4.45
C THR A 53 -4.61 -17.34 -5.36
N ILE A 54 -3.85 -16.37 -4.82
CA ILE A 54 -2.88 -15.58 -5.55
C ILE A 54 -1.51 -16.26 -5.49
N ASN A 55 -0.69 -16.07 -6.52
CA ASN A 55 0.69 -16.54 -6.52
C ASN A 55 1.48 -15.88 -5.37
N SER A 56 2.04 -16.71 -4.49
CA SER A 56 2.82 -16.28 -3.32
C SER A 56 4.04 -15.43 -3.68
N SER A 57 4.73 -15.75 -4.78
CA SER A 57 5.89 -14.98 -5.24
C SER A 57 5.52 -13.55 -5.62
N LEU A 58 4.32 -13.36 -6.17
CA LEU A 58 3.80 -12.04 -6.54
C LEU A 58 3.46 -11.22 -5.30
N LEU A 59 2.79 -11.81 -4.30
CA LEU A 59 2.46 -11.14 -3.04
C LEU A 59 3.73 -10.69 -2.31
N VAL A 60 4.73 -11.58 -2.21
CA VAL A 60 6.02 -11.25 -1.61
C VAL A 60 6.74 -10.14 -2.39
N ALA A 61 6.74 -10.22 -3.72
CA ALA A 61 7.35 -9.18 -4.55
C ALA A 61 6.70 -7.81 -4.34
N ILE A 62 5.36 -7.72 -4.32
CA ILE A 62 4.63 -6.48 -4.07
C ILE A 62 4.90 -5.96 -2.66
N GLY A 63 4.90 -6.85 -1.65
CA GLY A 63 5.19 -6.51 -0.26
C GLY A 63 6.60 -5.94 -0.07
N LEU A 64 7.63 -6.60 -0.60
CA LEU A 64 9.01 -6.13 -0.53
C LEU A 64 9.25 -4.84 -1.33
N LEU A 65 8.70 -4.75 -2.54
CA LEU A 65 8.82 -3.54 -3.34
C LEU A 65 8.19 -2.34 -2.62
N SER A 66 7.02 -2.51 -2.00
CA SER A 66 6.35 -1.42 -1.30
C SER A 66 7.06 -1.01 -0.01
N THR A 67 7.62 -1.94 0.76
CA THR A 67 8.45 -1.58 1.93
C THR A 67 9.71 -0.82 1.52
N LEU A 68 10.42 -1.28 0.49
CA LEU A 68 11.62 -0.61 -0.01
C LEU A 68 11.33 0.79 -0.57
N VAL A 69 10.31 0.90 -1.41
CA VAL A 69 9.92 2.17 -2.03
C VAL A 69 9.37 3.16 -1.00
N GLY A 70 8.55 2.69 -0.05
CA GLY A 70 8.06 3.53 1.05
C GLY A 70 9.21 4.04 1.93
N GLY A 71 10.17 3.18 2.25
CA GLY A 71 11.35 3.57 3.03
C GLY A 71 12.24 4.58 2.30
N TRP A 72 12.67 4.26 1.07
CA TRP A 72 13.60 5.10 0.31
C TRP A 72 12.95 6.41 -0.17
N GLY A 73 11.71 6.33 -0.63
CA GLY A 73 10.97 7.47 -1.17
C GLY A 73 10.63 8.51 -0.10
N GLY A 74 10.45 8.08 1.16
CA GLY A 74 10.17 8.97 2.29
C GLY A 74 11.37 9.80 2.75
N LEU A 75 12.60 9.29 2.62
CA LEU A 75 13.82 9.97 3.11
C LEU A 75 14.10 11.30 2.42
N ASN A 76 13.74 11.43 1.14
CA ASN A 76 14.00 12.63 0.34
C ASN A 76 12.81 13.61 0.30
N GLN A 77 11.87 13.52 1.25
CA GLN A 77 10.70 14.40 1.30
C GLN A 77 10.78 15.34 2.49
N THR A 78 10.58 16.64 2.25
CA THR A 78 10.44 17.65 3.31
C THR A 78 8.97 17.88 3.68
N GLN A 79 8.04 17.54 2.78
CA GLN A 79 6.62 17.75 2.96
C GLN A 79 6.00 16.64 3.82
N LEU A 80 5.41 17.01 4.96
CA LEU A 80 4.80 16.07 5.91
C LEU A 80 3.79 15.14 5.22
N ARG A 81 2.95 15.66 4.31
CA ARG A 81 1.95 14.84 3.61
C ARG A 81 2.57 13.79 2.69
N LYS A 82 3.69 14.10 2.02
CA LYS A 82 4.42 13.11 1.21
C LYS A 82 5.11 12.08 2.10
N ILE A 83 5.67 12.49 3.23
CA ILE A 83 6.25 11.55 4.23
C ILE A 83 5.16 10.57 4.72
N LEU A 84 3.98 11.08 5.08
CA LEU A 84 2.84 10.23 5.48
C LEU A 84 2.37 9.30 4.36
N ALA A 85 2.42 9.76 3.11
CA ALA A 85 2.10 8.93 1.95
C ALA A 85 3.05 7.72 1.86
N TYR A 86 4.36 7.97 1.90
CA TYR A 86 5.40 6.94 1.83
C TYR A 86 5.41 6.00 3.04
N SER A 87 5.17 6.50 4.26
CA SER A 87 5.00 5.63 5.43
C SER A 87 3.80 4.69 5.25
N SER A 88 2.70 5.18 4.68
CA SER A 88 1.52 4.37 4.40
C SER A 88 1.78 3.27 3.35
N ILE A 89 2.66 3.53 2.36
CA ILE A 89 3.09 2.53 1.36
C ILE A 89 3.93 1.46 2.06
N ALA A 90 4.88 1.85 2.92
CA ALA A 90 5.72 0.92 3.66
C ALA A 90 4.91 0.03 4.62
N HIS A 91 3.97 0.61 5.37
CA HIS A 91 3.12 -0.15 6.30
C HIS A 91 2.26 -1.18 5.57
N LEU A 92 1.64 -0.81 4.45
CA LEU A 92 0.88 -1.76 3.66
C LEU A 92 1.76 -2.88 3.09
N GLY A 93 3.01 -2.59 2.74
CA GLY A 93 3.95 -3.61 2.30
C GLY A 93 4.20 -4.68 3.35
N TRP A 94 4.40 -4.28 4.61
CA TRP A 94 4.50 -5.22 5.73
C TRP A 94 3.22 -6.03 5.95
N MET A 95 2.06 -5.38 5.84
CA MET A 95 0.77 -6.06 5.94
C MET A 95 0.58 -7.10 4.83
N VAL A 96 1.00 -6.81 3.59
CA VAL A 96 0.95 -7.78 2.48
C VAL A 96 1.87 -8.97 2.73
N LEU A 97 3.08 -8.72 3.26
CA LEU A 97 4.03 -9.80 3.56
C LEU A 97 3.48 -10.77 4.60
N ILE A 98 2.93 -10.27 5.70
CA ILE A 98 2.44 -11.14 6.76
C ILE A 98 1.23 -11.98 6.31
N LEU A 99 0.38 -11.47 5.42
CA LEU A 99 -0.74 -12.25 4.87
C LEU A 99 -0.29 -13.53 4.15
N GLN A 100 0.87 -13.52 3.52
CA GLN A 100 1.42 -14.70 2.86
C GLN A 100 1.97 -15.73 3.87
N PHE A 101 2.53 -15.28 4.99
CA PHE A 101 3.20 -16.15 5.96
C PHE A 101 2.30 -16.59 7.12
N ALA A 102 1.24 -15.85 7.40
CA ALA A 102 0.27 -16.12 8.46
C ALA A 102 -1.17 -15.90 7.94
N PRO A 103 -1.69 -16.80 7.09
CA PRO A 103 -3.00 -16.65 6.44
C PRO A 103 -4.21 -16.83 7.38
N SER A 104 -3.99 -17.14 8.66
CA SER A 104 -5.03 -17.30 9.69
C SER A 104 -5.42 -15.98 10.39
N LEU A 105 -4.87 -14.84 9.94
CA LEU A 105 -5.26 -13.49 10.35
C LEU A 105 -6.45 -12.98 9.53
#